data_AF-A0A355DTB5-F1
#
_entry.id   AF-A0A355DTB5-F1
#
_cell.length_a   1.000
_cell.length_b   1.000
_cell.length_c   1.000
_cell.angle_alpha   90.00
_cell.angle_beta   90.00
_cell.angle_gamma   90.00
#
_symmetry.space_group_name_H-M   'P 1'
#
loop_
_entity.id
_entity.type
_entity.pdbx_description
1 polymer ?
#
loop_
_entity_poly.entity_id
_entity_poly.type
_entity_poly.pdbx_seq_one_letter_code
_entity_poly.pdbx_strand_id
1 'polypeptide(L)' 'MTLTELLPMVRQLSAPDKLKLIRILAEELDTNEDISPLEPHKVYYLPTPYDSFGAGEILMQAMQVSNRDGE' A
#
# COMPACT_ATOMS: atom_id res chain seq x y z
N MET A 1 0.16 -17.96 -20.26
CA MET A 1 -1.29 -17.98 -20.49
C MET A 1 -1.75 -16.57 -20.79
N THR A 2 -2.59 -16.40 -21.80
CA THR A 2 -3.16 -15.09 -22.16
C THR A 2 -4.57 -14.93 -21.56
N LEU A 3 -5.00 -13.69 -21.30
CA LEU A 3 -6.36 -13.42 -20.80
C LEU A 3 -7.44 -14.01 -21.73
N THR A 4 -7.18 -13.95 -23.03
CA THR A 4 -8.01 -14.52 -24.09
C THR A 4 -8.17 -16.04 -23.99
N GLU A 5 -7.15 -16.76 -23.51
CA GLU A 5 -7.23 -18.22 -23.28
C GLU A 5 -8.04 -18.56 -22.02
N LEU A 6 -8.01 -17.71 -20.98
CA LEU A 6 -8.67 -17.95 -19.69
C LEU A 6 -10.14 -17.50 -19.66
N LEU A 7 -10.52 -16.53 -20.49
CA LEU A 7 -11.88 -15.96 -20.51
C LEU A 7 -13.00 -17.01 -20.67
N PRO A 8 -12.89 -18.04 -21.54
CA PRO A 8 -13.91 -19.07 -21.67
C PRO A 8 -14.11 -19.88 -20.38
N MET A 9 -13.03 -20.18 -19.67
CA MET A 9 -13.09 -20.92 -18.40
C MET A 9 -13.76 -20.09 -17.31
N VAL A 10 -13.41 -18.80 -17.20
CA VAL A 10 -14.04 -17.87 -16.25
C VAL A 10 -15.54 -17.71 -16.53
N ARG A 11 -15.95 -17.75 -17.81
CA ARG A 11 -17.37 -17.68 -18.19
C ARG A 11 -18.16 -18.91 -17.77
N GLN A 12 -17.54 -20.09 -17.73
CA GLN A 12 -18.17 -21.34 -17.29
C GLN A 12 -18.39 -21.42 -15.77
N LEU A 13 -17.72 -20.58 -14.99
CA LEU A 13 -17.91 -20.53 -13.55
C LEU A 13 -19.35 -20.15 -13.16
N SER A 14 -19.79 -20.73 -12.05
CA SER A 14 -21.03 -20.35 -11.40
C SER A 14 -20.98 -18.88 -10.93
N ALA A 15 -22.13 -18.25 -10.73
CA ALA A 15 -22.20 -16.89 -10.19
C ALA A 15 -21.42 -16.71 -8.86
N PRO A 16 -21.54 -17.60 -7.84
CA PRO A 16 -20.77 -17.45 -6.61
C PRO A 16 -19.27 -17.63 -6.81
N ASP A 17 -18.84 -18.51 -7.72
CA ASP A 17 -17.41 -18.72 -7.97
C ASP A 17 -16.78 -17.55 -8.74
N LYS A 18 -17.54 -16.90 -9.63
CA LYS A 18 -17.11 -15.64 -10.25
C LYS A 18 -16.87 -14.54 -9.21
N LEU A 19 -17.76 -14.40 -8.24
CA LEU A 19 -17.60 -13.43 -7.16
C LEU A 19 -16.37 -13.73 -6.30
N LYS A 20 -16.12 -15.00 -5.98
CA LYS A 20 -14.90 -15.42 -5.26
C LYS A 20 -13.64 -15.09 -6.06
N LEU A 21 -13.62 -15.40 -7.36
CA LEU A 21 -12.49 -15.11 -8.23
C LEU A 21 -12.19 -13.60 -8.27
N ILE A 22 -13.21 -12.76 -8.43
CA ILE A 22 -13.05 -11.30 -8.41
C ILE A 22 -12.41 -10.84 -7.10
N ARG A 23 -12.85 -11.39 -5.96
CA ARG A 23 -12.31 -11.03 -4.65
C ARG A 23 -10.83 -11.41 -4.50
N ILE A 24 -10.46 -12.63 -4.91
CA ILE A 24 -9.05 -13.08 -4.87
C ILE A 24 -8.17 -12.14 -5.71
N LEU A 25 -8.61 -11.82 -6.93
CA LEU A 25 -7.87 -10.94 -7.82
C LEU A 25 -7.75 -9.50 -7.26
N ALA A 26 -8.79 -8.99 -6.60
CA ALA A 26 -8.73 -7.70 -5.93
C ALA A 26 -7.72 -7.71 -4.77
N GLU A 27 -7.75 -8.73 -3.92
CA GLU A 27 -6.80 -8.89 -2.80
C GLU A 27 -5.35 -9.01 -3.29
N GLU A 28 -5.11 -9.72 -4.40
CA GLU A 28 -3.78 -9.83 -5.02
C GLU A 28 -3.27 -8.50 -5.60
N LEU A 29 -4.16 -7.66 -6.13
CA LEU A 29 -3.81 -6.33 -6.63
C LEU A 29 -3.43 -5.39 -5.47
N ASP A 30 -4.19 -5.41 -4.38
CA ASP A 30 -3.91 -4.60 -3.18
C ASP A 30 -2.60 -5.03 -2.49
N THR A 31 -2.22 -6.31 -2.59
CA THR A 31 -1.00 -6.84 -1.94
C THR A 31 0.28 -6.50 -2.71
N ASN A 32 0.19 -6.13 -3.99
CA ASN A 32 1.35 -5.87 -4.87
C ASN A 32 1.78 -4.40 -4.91
N GLU A 33 1.28 -3.53 -4.03
CA GLU A 33 1.81 -2.17 -3.92
C GLU A 33 3.27 -2.21 -3.44
N ASP A 34 4.18 -1.56 -4.19
CA ASP A 34 5.56 -1.36 -3.76
C ASP A 34 5.58 -0.29 -2.66
N ILE A 35 5.61 -0.76 -1.41
CA ILE A 35 5.61 0.09 -0.22
C ILE A 35 7.01 0.30 0.36
N SER A 36 8.07 0.05 -0.43
CA SER A 36 9.45 0.26 0.00
C SER A 36 9.67 1.67 0.61
N PRO A 37 10.29 1.79 1.80
CA PRO A 37 11.07 0.76 2.54
C PRO A 37 10.26 -0.08 3.54
N LEU A 38 8.93 0.05 3.57
CA LEU A 38 8.07 -0.69 4.48
C LEU A 38 7.79 -2.11 3.95
N GLU A 39 7.53 -3.04 4.86
CA GLU A 39 7.23 -4.44 4.56
C GLU A 39 5.74 -4.71 4.79
N PRO A 40 5.06 -5.41 3.87
CA PRO A 40 3.65 -5.75 4.03
C PRO A 40 3.43 -6.54 5.32
N HIS A 41 2.34 -6.23 6.04
CA HIS A 41 1.94 -6.92 7.27
C HIS A 41 2.94 -6.85 8.44
N LYS A 42 3.96 -5.99 8.36
CA LYS A 42 4.91 -5.78 9.45
C LYS A 42 4.39 -4.76 10.45
N VAL A 43 4.44 -5.12 11.73
CA VAL A 43 4.18 -4.18 12.83
C VAL A 43 5.47 -3.43 13.13
N TYR A 44 5.43 -2.11 12.97
CA TYR A 44 6.53 -1.22 13.33
C TYR A 44 6.26 -0.61 14.69
N TYR A 45 7.08 -0.96 15.68
CA TYR A 45 7.07 -0.29 16.98
C TYR A 45 7.76 1.06 16.82
N LEU A 46 6.97 2.11 16.59
CA LEU A 46 7.47 3.47 16.59
C LEU A 46 7.62 3.92 18.05
N PRO A 47 8.83 4.26 18.52
CA PRO A 47 8.95 4.96 19.78
C PRO A 47 8.36 6.35 19.54
N THR A 48 7.10 6.56 19.90
CA THR A 48 6.56 7.91 20.00
C THR A 48 7.21 8.52 21.23
N PRO A 49 8.11 9.51 21.08
CA PRO A 49 8.72 10.09 22.27
C PRO A 49 7.62 10.77 23.08
N TYR A 50 7.43 10.30 24.30
CA TYR A 50 6.46 10.85 25.24
C TYR A 50 6.79 12.33 25.51
N ASP A 51 5.78 13.18 25.69
CA ASP A 51 5.90 14.63 25.88
C ASP A 51 6.61 15.42 24.75
N SER A 52 6.76 14.84 23.54
CA SER A 52 7.31 15.55 22.37
C SER A 52 6.27 16.39 21.62
N PHE A 53 5.53 17.21 22.36
CA PHE A 53 4.57 18.15 21.79
C PHE A 53 5.29 19.14 20.87
N GLY A 54 4.69 19.44 19.71
CA GLY A 54 5.25 20.40 18.75
C GLY A 54 6.48 19.91 17.96
N ALA A 55 7.03 18.71 18.25
CA ALA A 55 8.16 18.16 17.50
C ALA A 55 7.88 18.05 15.99
N GLY A 56 6.63 17.71 15.62
CA GLY A 56 6.19 17.69 14.22
C GLY A 56 6.23 19.07 13.56
N GLU A 57 5.85 20.13 14.29
CA GLU A 57 5.90 21.50 13.79
C GLU A 57 7.34 21.96 13.56
N ILE A 58 8.22 21.72 14.54
CA ILE A 58 9.65 22.04 14.43
C ILE A 58 10.30 21.28 13.26
N LEU A 59 9.96 20.00 13.07
CA LEU A 59 10.45 19.22 11.93
C LEU A 59 10.01 19.85 10.60
N MET A 60 8.73 20.22 10.47
CA MET A 60 8.22 20.87 9.25
C MET A 60 8.92 22.19 8.97
N GLN A 61 9.20 23.00 10.00
CA GLN A 61 9.94 24.25 9.85
C GLN A 61 11.40 23.99 9.40
N ALA A 62 12.09 23.03 10.02
CA ALA A 62 13.45 22.67 9.66
C ALA A 62 13.56 22.15 8.21
N MET A 63 12.60 21.34 7.76
CA MET A 63 12.55 20.83 6.38
C MET A 63 12.34 21.95 5.36
N GLN A 64 11.53 22.96 5.67
CA GLN A 64 11.34 24.12 4.80
C GLN A 64 12.61 24.98 4.69
N VAL A 65 13.40 25.09 5.75
CA VAL A 65 14.69 25.80 5.74
C VAL A 65 15.71 25.03 4.88
N SER A 66 15.86 23.73 5.12
CA SER A 66 16.78 22.88 4.34
C SER A 66 16.47 22.89 2.84
N ASN A 67 15.19 22.90 2.47
CA ASN A 67 14.77 22.97 1.06
C ASN A 67 15.06 24.33 0.39
N ARG A 68 15.25 25.40 1.17
CA ARG A 68 15.62 26.74 0.67
C ARG A 68 17.13 26.92 0.57
N ASP A 69 17.90 26.22 1.39
CA ASP A 69 19.37 26.27 1.39
C ASP A 69 19.99 25.34 0.33
N GLY A 70 19.17 24.51 -0.33
CA GLY A 70 19.55 23.58 -1.40
C GLY A 70 19.25 24.07 -2.83
N GLU A 71 18.74 25.30 -3.00
CA GLU A 71 18.64 26.03 -4.28
C GLU A 71 19.82 27.00 -4.46
#